data_AF-A0A530JUG8-F1
#
_entry.id   AF-A0A530JUG8-F1
#
_cell.length_a   1.000
_cell.length_b   1.000
_cell.length_c   1.000
_cell.angle_alpha   90.00
_cell.angle_beta   90.00
_cell.angle_gamma   90.00
#
_symmetry.space_group_name_H-M   'P 1'
#
loop_
_entity.id
_entity.type
_entity.pdbx_description
1 polymer ?
#
loop_
_entity_poly.entity_id
_entity_poly.type
_entity_poly.pdbx_seq_one_letter_code
_entity_poly.pdbx_strand_id
1 'polypeptide(L)'
;FYQGVVKTVVPVSTTATAEAVKLTENIFRSVNIALVNELKVVFDAMGIDIWEVIEAAKSKPFGYMPFYPGPGLGGHCVPIDPFY
;
A
#
# COMPACT_ATOMS: atom_id res chain seq x y z
N PHE A 1 -24.10 -7.12 16.92
CA PHE A 1 -23.02 -8.08 17.23
C PHE A 1 -21.65 -7.42 17.20
N TYR A 2 -21.07 -7.05 16.04
CA TYR A 2 -19.69 -6.52 15.95
C TYR A 2 -19.39 -5.29 16.83
N GLN A 3 -20.33 -4.35 16.98
CA GLN A 3 -20.16 -3.19 17.87
C GLN A 3 -19.90 -3.54 19.35
N GLY A 4 -20.20 -4.77 19.78
CA GLY A 4 -19.91 -5.23 21.14
C GLY A 4 -18.47 -5.69 21.36
N VAL A 5 -17.67 -5.83 20.29
CA VAL A 5 -16.30 -6.38 20.35
C VAL A 5 -15.24 -5.52 19.63
N VAL A 6 -15.64 -4.51 18.84
CA VAL A 6 -14.71 -3.55 18.21
C VAL A 6 -15.05 -2.11 18.59
N LYS A 7 -14.04 -1.25 18.70
CA LYS A 7 -14.21 0.16 19.08
C LYS A 7 -15.03 0.96 18.08
N THR A 8 -14.85 0.69 16.78
CA THR A 8 -15.51 1.42 15.70
C THR A 8 -15.95 0.43 14.62
N VAL A 9 -17.19 0.58 14.17
CA VAL A 9 -17.72 -0.13 13.00
C VAL A 9 -17.99 0.90 11.91
N VAL A 10 -17.47 0.65 10.70
CA VAL A 10 -17.73 1.47 9.52
C VAL A 10 -18.71 0.72 8.62
N PRO A 11 -20.01 1.04 8.64
CA PRO A 11 -20.99 0.36 7.79
C PRO A 11 -20.90 0.86 6.34
N VAL A 12 -21.22 -0.02 5.40
CA VAL A 12 -21.40 0.29 3.98
C VAL A 12 -22.77 -0.20 3.50
N SER A 13 -23.26 0.37 2.41
CA SER A 13 -24.64 0.16 1.94
C SER A 13 -24.87 -1.19 1.25
N THR A 14 -23.84 -1.81 0.69
CA THR A 14 -23.96 -3.08 -0.06
C THR A 14 -22.80 -4.02 0.20
N THR A 15 -23.01 -5.32 -0.05
CA THR A 15 -21.95 -6.34 0.01
C THR A 15 -20.85 -6.08 -1.02
N ALA A 16 -21.22 -5.70 -2.25
CA ALA A 16 -20.27 -5.35 -3.30
C ALA A 16 -19.35 -4.19 -2.90
N THR A 17 -19.89 -3.19 -2.18
CA THR A 17 -19.06 -2.10 -1.63
C THR A 17 -18.06 -2.62 -0.60
N ALA A 18 -18.46 -3.54 0.28
CA ALA A 18 -17.56 -4.12 1.28
C ALA A 18 -16.41 -4.92 0.63
N GLU A 19 -16.71 -5.70 -0.41
CA GLU A 19 -15.73 -6.46 -1.18
C GLU A 19 -14.75 -5.53 -1.91
N ALA A 20 -15.28 -4.51 -2.59
CA ALA A 20 -14.46 -3.53 -3.32
C ALA A 20 -13.50 -2.75 -2.39
N VAL A 21 -13.92 -2.43 -1.16
CA VAL A 21 -13.04 -1.82 -0.16
C VAL A 21 -11.82 -2.72 0.12
N LYS A 22 -12.05 -4.03 0.30
CA LYS A 22 -10.97 -4.98 0.60
C LYS A 22 -9.97 -5.13 -0.55
N LEU A 23 -10.47 -5.16 -1.79
CA LEU A 23 -9.63 -5.18 -2.98
C LEU A 23 -8.83 -3.87 -3.12
N THR A 24 -9.50 -2.72 -2.95
CA THR A 24 -8.88 -1.39 -3.06
C THR A 24 -7.72 -1.22 -2.08
N GLU A 25 -7.87 -1.65 -0.83
CA GLU A 25 -6.79 -1.63 0.17
C GLU A 25 -5.54 -2.39 -0.29
N ASN A 26 -5.74 -3.59 -0.86
CA ASN A 26 -4.64 -4.45 -1.28
C ASN A 26 -4.01 -3.97 -2.59
N ILE A 27 -4.81 -3.48 -3.53
CA ILE A 27 -4.35 -2.88 -4.79
C ILE A 27 -3.51 -1.63 -4.50
N PHE A 28 -3.99 -0.73 -3.64
CA PHE A 28 -3.26 0.47 -3.24
C PHE A 28 -1.88 0.11 -2.68
N ARG A 29 -1.82 -0.88 -1.78
CA ARG A 29 -0.55 -1.38 -1.25
C ARG A 29 0.34 -2.00 -2.32
N SER A 30 -0.21 -2.83 -3.19
CA SER A 30 0.52 -3.52 -4.26
C SER A 30 1.19 -2.54 -5.22
N VAL A 31 0.41 -1.59 -5.76
CA VAL A 31 0.89 -0.59 -6.73
C VAL A 31 1.99 0.27 -6.13
N ASN A 32 1.83 0.73 -4.88
CA ASN A 32 2.86 1.56 -4.26
C ASN A 32 4.14 0.79 -3.91
N ILE A 33 4.05 -0.49 -3.53
CA ILE A 33 5.23 -1.35 -3.35
C ILE A 33 5.96 -1.54 -4.68
N ALA A 34 5.22 -1.81 -5.77
CA ALA A 34 5.81 -1.93 -7.10
C ALA A 34 6.51 -0.62 -7.52
N LEU A 35 5.88 0.53 -7.28
CA LEU A 35 6.46 1.85 -7.57
C LEU A 35 7.80 2.05 -6.85
N VAL A 36 7.87 1.83 -5.54
CA VAL A 36 9.13 2.06 -4.80
C VAL A 36 10.22 1.03 -5.14
N ASN A 37 9.84 -0.20 -5.51
CA ASN A 37 10.78 -1.19 -6.03
C ASN A 37 11.36 -0.76 -7.39
N GLU A 38 10.53 -0.21 -8.28
CA GLU A 38 11.00 0.30 -9.58
C GLU A 38 11.90 1.53 -9.38
N LEU A 39 11.50 2.47 -8.52
CA LEU A 39 12.31 3.64 -8.19
C LEU A 39 13.66 3.26 -7.59
N LYS A 40 13.73 2.18 -6.79
CA LYS A 40 15.01 1.65 -6.31
C LYS A 40 15.94 1.30 -7.48
N VAL A 41 15.45 0.61 -8.50
CA VAL A 41 16.27 0.24 -9.68
C VAL A 41 16.73 1.48 -10.44
N VAL A 42 15.83 2.44 -10.66
CA VAL A 42 16.15 3.69 -11.37
C VAL A 42 17.16 4.55 -10.59
N PHE A 43 16.95 4.74 -9.29
CA PHE A 43 17.82 5.57 -8.47
C PHE A 43 19.18 4.93 -8.19
N ASP A 44 19.26 3.61 -8.07
CA ASP A 44 20.54 2.88 -7.98
C ASP A 44 21.41 3.16 -9.21
N ALA A 45 20.83 3.12 -10.41
CA ALA A 45 21.53 3.47 -11.65
C ALA A 45 21.98 4.95 -11.73
N MET A 46 21.36 5.83 -10.94
CA MET A 46 21.71 7.26 -10.83
C MET A 46 22.64 7.56 -9.65
N GLY A 47 22.99 6.57 -8.82
CA GLY A 47 23.75 6.78 -7.58
C GLY A 47 22.98 7.53 -6.49
N ILE A 48 21.64 7.46 -6.50
CA ILE A 48 20.75 8.11 -5.53
C ILE A 48 20.25 7.07 -4.53
N ASP A 49 20.36 7.35 -3.22
CA ASP A 49 19.83 6.46 -2.18
C ASP A 49 18.31 6.61 -2.05
N ILE A 50 17.59 5.58 -2.50
CA ILE A 50 16.13 5.51 -2.39
C ILE A 50 15.63 5.64 -0.94
N TRP A 51 16.39 5.17 0.06
CA TRP A 51 15.99 5.26 1.46
C TRP A 51 16.01 6.70 1.97
N GLU A 52 17.04 7.46 1.59
CA GLU A 52 17.12 8.90 1.87
C GLU A 52 15.95 9.64 1.22
N VAL A 53 15.63 9.34 -0.05
CA VAL A 53 14.50 9.94 -0.77
C VAL A 53 13.17 9.68 -0.06
N ILE A 54 12.91 8.44 0.39
CA ILE A 54 11.67 8.08 1.09
C ILE A 54 11.56 8.80 2.43
N GLU A 55 12.63 8.83 3.23
CA GLU A 55 12.63 9.51 4.53
C GLU A 55 12.47 11.02 4.40
N ALA A 56 13.10 11.63 3.38
CA ALA A 56 12.89 13.04 3.07
C ALA A 56 11.45 13.31 2.61
N ALA A 57 10.89 12.51 1.71
CA ALA A 57 9.53 12.67 1.20
C ALA A 57 8.45 12.50 2.30
N LYS A 58 8.68 11.58 3.23
CA LYS A 58 7.83 11.31 4.41
C LYS A 58 7.74 12.50 5.38
N SER A 59 8.69 13.43 5.36
CA SER A 59 8.59 14.66 6.16
C SER A 59 7.44 15.58 5.72
N LYS A 60 6.91 15.41 4.50
CA LYS A 60 5.79 16.20 4.00
C LYS A 60 4.51 15.81 4.74
N PRO A 61 3.78 16.78 5.35
CA PRO A 61 2.62 16.47 6.19
C PRO A 61 1.38 15.98 5.42
N PHE A 62 1.44 15.92 4.09
CA PHE A 62 0.33 15.51 3.23
C PHE A 62 0.82 14.98 1.88
N GLY A 63 -0.03 14.16 1.25
CA GLY A 63 0.16 13.74 -0.15
C GLY A 63 1.28 12.72 -0.38
N TYR A 64 1.91 12.22 0.68
CA TYR A 64 2.88 11.12 0.58
C TYR A 64 2.66 10.13 1.73
N MET A 65 2.44 8.88 1.38
CA MET A 65 2.40 7.76 2.32
C MET A 65 3.63 6.91 2.02
N PRO A 66 4.55 6.69 2.98
CA PRO A 66 5.79 5.99 2.71
C PRO A 66 5.54 4.50 2.47
N PHE A 67 6.10 4.00 1.37
CA PHE A 67 6.28 2.58 1.08
C PHE A 67 7.77 2.31 0.95
N TYR A 68 8.21 1.10 1.27
CA TYR A 68 9.63 0.77 1.32
C TYR A 68 9.94 -0.37 0.35
N PRO A 69 11.05 -0.26 -0.41
CA PRO A 69 11.44 -1.31 -1.33
C PRO A 69 11.84 -2.58 -0.57
N GLY A 70 11.63 -3.73 -1.21
CA GLY A 70 11.89 -5.05 -0.64
C GLY A 70 12.28 -6.07 -1.70
N PRO A 71 12.49 -7.34 -1.33
CA PRO A 71 12.84 -8.41 -2.28
C PRO A 71 11.70 -8.78 -3.25
N GLY A 72 10.49 -8.24 -3.03
CA GLY A 72 9.31 -8.49 -3.84
C GLY A 72 8.03 -8.37 -3.01
N LEU A 73 6.90 -8.71 -3.64
CA LEU A 73 5.59 -8.74 -3.01
C LEU A 73 5.21 -10.19 -2.67
N GLY A 74 4.85 -10.46 -1.41
CA GLY A 74 4.52 -11.81 -0.94
C GLY A 74 3.20 -11.90 -0.15
N GLY A 75 2.91 -13.09 0.38
CA GLY A 75 1.69 -13.38 1.16
C GLY A 75 0.53 -13.90 0.32
N HIS A 76 -0.59 -14.24 0.97
CA HIS A 76 -1.73 -14.89 0.31
C HIS A 76 -2.73 -13.93 -0.34
N CYS A 77 -2.69 -12.64 -0.01
CA CYS A 77 -3.70 -11.67 -0.47
C CYS A 77 -3.12 -10.70 -1.51
N VAL A 78 -2.06 -9.97 -1.14
CA VAL A 78 -1.53 -8.86 -1.96
C VAL A 78 -1.06 -9.26 -3.36
N PRO A 79 -0.48 -10.46 -3.58
CA PRO A 79 -0.11 -10.91 -4.92
C PRO A 79 -1.29 -11.37 -5.79
N ILE A 80 -2.47 -11.62 -5.21
CA ILE A 80 -3.62 -12.23 -5.90
C ILE A 80 -4.75 -11.20 -6.10
N ASP A 81 -5.07 -10.43 -5.06
CA ASP A 81 -6.18 -9.47 -5.06
C ASP A 81 -6.14 -8.42 -6.18
N PRO A 82 -4.97 -7.98 -6.72
CA PRO A 82 -4.93 -7.09 -7.87
C PRO A 82 -5.41 -7.71 -9.20
N PHE A 83 -5.58 -9.03 -9.24
CA PHE A 83 -6.01 -9.79 -10.42
C PHE A 83 -7.42 -10.36 -10.29
N TYR A 84 -8.12 -10.04 -9.20
CA TYR A 84 -9.49 -10.43 -8.90
C TYR A 84 -10.48 -9.40 -9.46
#